data_AF-A0A3C1WP21-F1
#
_entry.id   AF-A0A3C1WP21-F1
#
_cell.length_a   1.000
_cell.length_b   1.000
_cell.length_c   1.000
_cell.angle_alpha   90.00
_cell.angle_beta   90.00
_cell.angle_gamma   90.00
#
_symmetry.space_group_name_H-M   'P 1'
#
loop_
_entity.id
_entity.type
_entity.pdbx_description
1 polymer ?
#
loop_
_entity_poly.entity_id
_entity_poly.type
_entity_poly.pdbx_seq_one_letter_code
_entity_poly.pdbx_strand_id
1 'polypeptide(L)'
;VYACGFSGGAKVAAGFAFSRTDFAGVIANSSPFDEQLLSSGKNISVFLLAGNLDFNFTGAVAFDKKLSSTGVKHQLVVFDGKHDWADKNSFEEAMQWMLMRAADDGKIQRDKISFSAPDFNSWKKENYDDEKILQQENETEHAMGQNFAHFSFDYWKQKISLLNKAMNAATAKNIRCSYSRELNYMSMLGFVFTDGAVQRGEYDLAKEFLAIYQLADPQNSDVWYFKAVLSAQSGGADVYSSLEKSVQLGFYDSEKLMNEPAFSQIKNSSVFQSIVAKAEANKNKM
;
A
#
# COMPACT_ATOMS: atom_id res chain seq x y z
N VAL A 1 -12.89 12.02 -19.78
CA VAL A 1 -11.57 11.41 -19.45
C VAL A 1 -11.61 10.90 -18.01
N TYR A 2 -10.86 9.86 -17.66
CA TYR A 2 -10.74 9.37 -16.27
C TYR A 2 -9.28 9.41 -15.84
N ALA A 3 -9.01 9.69 -14.56
CA ALA A 3 -7.68 9.58 -13.97
C ALA A 3 -7.63 8.36 -13.05
N CYS A 4 -6.49 7.69 -12.97
CA CYS A 4 -6.28 6.56 -12.06
C CYS A 4 -4.88 6.65 -11.46
N GLY A 5 -4.73 6.22 -10.21
CA GLY A 5 -3.42 6.11 -9.58
C GLY A 5 -3.42 5.20 -8.36
N PHE A 6 -2.23 4.74 -7.99
CA PHE A 6 -1.98 3.92 -6.81
C PHE A 6 -1.20 4.72 -5.76
N SER A 7 -1.57 4.58 -4.49
CA SER A 7 -0.85 5.18 -3.37
C SER A 7 -0.66 6.70 -3.56
N GLY A 8 0.59 7.20 -3.53
CA GLY A 8 0.89 8.60 -3.86
C GLY A 8 0.41 9.03 -5.26
N GLY A 9 0.44 8.13 -6.24
CA GLY A 9 -0.09 8.36 -7.58
C GLY A 9 -1.62 8.58 -7.59
N ALA A 10 -2.36 7.99 -6.65
CA ALA A 10 -3.80 8.23 -6.51
C ALA A 10 -4.07 9.70 -6.13
N LYS A 11 -3.24 10.27 -5.25
CA LYS A 11 -3.30 11.69 -4.85
C LYS A 11 -2.99 12.61 -6.02
N VAL A 12 -1.97 12.28 -6.82
CA VAL A 12 -1.61 13.02 -8.04
C VAL A 12 -2.75 12.95 -9.07
N ALA A 13 -3.30 11.76 -9.31
CA ALA A 13 -4.42 11.55 -10.23
C ALA A 13 -5.66 12.38 -9.82
N ALA A 14 -5.98 12.38 -8.53
CA ALA A 14 -7.05 13.20 -7.98
C ALA A 14 -6.77 14.70 -8.18
N GLY A 15 -5.60 15.19 -7.76
CA GLY A 15 -5.22 16.59 -7.94
C GLY A 15 -5.32 17.04 -9.40
N PHE A 16 -4.85 16.21 -10.33
CA PHE A 16 -4.94 16.50 -11.76
C PHE A 16 -6.38 16.56 -12.26
N ALA A 17 -7.21 15.57 -11.93
CA ALA A 17 -8.62 15.55 -12.35
C ALA A 17 -9.43 16.72 -11.77
N PHE A 18 -9.28 17.00 -10.48
CA PHE A 18 -9.97 18.11 -9.81
C PHE A 18 -9.42 19.49 -10.22
N SER A 19 -8.23 19.58 -10.82
CA SER A 19 -7.72 20.84 -11.40
C SER A 19 -8.29 21.17 -12.77
N ARG A 20 -8.92 20.21 -13.48
CA ARG A 20 -9.42 20.38 -14.86
C ARG A 20 -10.93 20.12 -15.01
N THR A 21 -11.50 20.39 -16.18
CA THR A 21 -12.95 20.23 -16.45
C THR A 21 -13.28 19.10 -17.43
N ASP A 22 -12.27 18.49 -18.06
CA ASP A 22 -12.40 17.41 -19.04
C ASP A 22 -12.41 15.99 -18.42
N PHE A 23 -12.24 15.92 -17.10
CA PHE A 23 -12.32 14.68 -16.33
C PHE A 23 -13.76 14.41 -15.88
N ALA A 24 -14.16 13.15 -15.94
CA ALA A 24 -15.45 12.66 -15.48
C ALA A 24 -15.34 11.93 -14.14
N GLY A 25 -14.17 11.39 -13.81
CA GLY A 25 -13.95 10.68 -12.55
C GLY A 25 -12.49 10.33 -12.27
N VAL A 26 -12.25 9.90 -11.03
CA VAL A 26 -10.96 9.45 -10.49
C VAL A 26 -11.10 8.06 -9.87
N ILE A 27 -10.25 7.12 -10.26
CA ILE A 27 -10.08 5.83 -9.58
C ILE A 27 -8.83 5.93 -8.70
N ALA A 28 -9.02 5.94 -7.39
CA ALA A 28 -7.95 6.04 -6.41
C ALA A 28 -7.73 4.68 -5.73
N ASN A 29 -6.60 4.03 -6.05
CA ASN A 29 -6.24 2.73 -5.50
C ASN A 29 -5.29 2.86 -4.30
N SER A 30 -5.64 2.22 -3.19
CA SER A 30 -4.84 2.13 -1.96
C SER A 30 -4.43 3.46 -1.32
N SER A 31 -5.15 4.55 -1.60
CA SER A 31 -4.97 5.81 -0.86
C SER A 31 -6.16 6.75 -1.00
N PRO A 32 -6.60 7.38 0.09
CA PRO A 32 -7.41 8.58 -0.01
C PRO A 32 -6.56 9.76 -0.53
N PHE A 33 -7.22 10.85 -0.90
CA PHE A 33 -6.58 12.09 -1.36
C PHE A 33 -7.06 13.30 -0.57
N ASP A 34 -6.45 14.45 -0.83
CA ASP A 34 -6.79 15.70 -0.13
C ASP A 34 -8.25 16.08 -0.36
N GLU A 35 -9.01 16.12 0.72
CA GLU A 35 -10.42 16.47 0.74
C GLU A 35 -10.70 17.90 0.26
N GLN A 36 -9.72 18.81 0.33
CA GLN A 36 -9.88 20.18 -0.14
C GLN A 36 -10.20 20.24 -1.64
N LEU A 37 -9.81 19.22 -2.40
CA LEU A 37 -10.14 19.08 -3.82
C LEU A 37 -11.67 19.00 -4.07
N LEU A 38 -12.44 18.52 -3.09
CA LEU A 38 -13.89 18.37 -3.18
C LEU A 38 -14.62 19.72 -3.17
N SER A 39 -13.99 20.77 -2.63
CA SER A 39 -14.53 22.14 -2.62
C SER A 39 -14.46 22.82 -3.99
N SER A 40 -13.91 22.17 -5.02
CA SER A 40 -13.81 22.73 -6.39
C SER A 40 -15.15 22.92 -7.10
N GLY A 41 -16.25 22.34 -6.59
CA GLY A 41 -17.58 22.41 -7.20
C GLY A 41 -17.71 21.61 -8.51
N LYS A 42 -16.72 20.79 -8.85
CA LYS A 42 -16.70 20.01 -10.10
C LYS A 42 -17.46 18.70 -9.95
N ASN A 43 -18.18 18.32 -11.00
CA ASN A 43 -18.90 17.05 -11.08
C ASN A 43 -17.95 15.89 -11.49
N ILE A 44 -17.05 15.53 -10.58
CA ILE A 44 -16.10 14.41 -10.71
C ILE A 44 -16.61 13.26 -9.84
N SER A 45 -16.79 12.07 -10.43
CA SER A 45 -17.10 10.86 -9.67
C SER A 45 -15.82 10.25 -9.07
N VAL A 46 -15.91 9.70 -7.86
CA VAL A 46 -14.76 9.16 -7.12
C VAL A 46 -14.96 7.67 -6.87
N PHE A 47 -14.06 6.83 -7.37
CA PHE A 47 -14.06 5.40 -7.05
C PHE A 47 -12.80 5.06 -6.27
N LEU A 48 -12.98 4.53 -5.08
CA LEU A 48 -11.90 4.13 -4.18
C LEU A 48 -11.74 2.62 -4.24
N LEU A 49 -10.50 2.17 -4.29
CA LEU A 49 -10.12 0.78 -4.16
C LEU A 49 -9.18 0.65 -2.96
N ALA A 50 -9.42 -0.31 -2.07
CA ALA A 50 -8.54 -0.58 -0.94
C ALA A 50 -8.42 -2.08 -0.69
N GLY A 51 -7.20 -2.56 -0.44
CA GLY A 51 -7.00 -3.93 0.01
C GLY A 51 -7.57 -4.12 1.41
N ASN A 52 -8.19 -5.26 1.68
CA ASN A 52 -8.66 -5.60 3.04
C ASN A 52 -7.54 -5.66 4.08
N LEU A 53 -6.29 -5.85 3.65
CA LEU A 53 -5.08 -5.84 4.48
C LEU A 53 -4.23 -4.58 4.26
N ASP A 54 -4.72 -3.58 3.54
CA ASP A 54 -4.00 -2.32 3.31
C ASP A 54 -3.95 -1.47 4.58
N PHE A 55 -2.77 -0.99 4.96
CA PHE A 55 -2.64 -0.08 6.12
C PHE A 55 -3.31 1.28 5.87
N ASN A 56 -3.71 1.61 4.64
CA ASN A 56 -4.52 2.80 4.34
C ASN A 56 -6.04 2.54 4.40
N PHE A 57 -6.48 1.33 4.74
CA PHE A 57 -7.90 0.93 4.70
C PHE A 57 -8.79 1.82 5.57
N THR A 58 -8.41 2.05 6.82
CA THR A 58 -9.15 2.91 7.76
C THR A 58 -9.31 4.32 7.21
N GLY A 59 -8.24 4.87 6.64
CA GLY A 59 -8.24 6.16 5.95
C GLY A 59 -9.17 6.18 4.74
N ALA A 60 -9.21 5.11 3.95
CA ALA A 60 -10.12 4.99 2.80
C ALA A 60 -11.59 4.93 3.24
N VAL A 61 -11.92 4.16 4.29
CA VAL A 61 -13.27 4.09 4.86
C VAL A 61 -13.71 5.44 5.44
N ALA A 62 -12.84 6.10 6.21
CA ALA A 62 -13.12 7.43 6.75
C ALA A 62 -13.35 8.45 5.65
N PHE A 63 -12.57 8.39 4.57
CA PHE A 63 -12.72 9.24 3.40
C PHE A 63 -14.04 8.98 2.65
N ASP A 64 -14.42 7.72 2.44
CA ASP A 64 -15.71 7.34 1.85
C ASP A 64 -16.90 7.88 2.66
N LYS A 65 -16.86 7.71 4.00
CA LYS A 65 -17.87 8.28 4.91
C LYS A 65 -17.96 9.80 4.77
N LYS A 66 -16.83 10.47 4.60
CA LYS A 66 -16.77 11.92 4.42
C LYS A 66 -17.36 12.36 3.08
N LEU A 67 -17.07 11.64 1.99
CA LEU A 67 -17.63 11.93 0.66
C LEU A 67 -19.16 11.92 0.67
N SER A 68 -19.79 11.06 1.48
CA SER A 68 -21.25 11.01 1.62
C SER A 68 -21.87 12.33 2.07
N SER A 69 -21.10 13.21 2.73
CA SER A 69 -21.56 14.54 3.16
C SER A 69 -21.41 15.64 2.09
N THR A 70 -20.75 15.35 0.97
CA THR A 70 -20.35 16.36 -0.04
C THR A 70 -21.22 16.36 -1.30
N GLY A 71 -22.09 15.35 -1.47
CA GLY A 71 -22.87 15.17 -2.70
C GLY A 71 -22.08 14.66 -3.91
N VAL A 72 -20.76 14.46 -3.77
CA VAL A 72 -19.93 13.82 -4.78
C VAL A 72 -20.40 12.38 -4.98
N LYS A 73 -20.53 11.92 -6.22
CA LYS A 73 -20.82 10.51 -6.52
C LYS A 73 -19.59 9.71 -6.15
N HIS A 74 -19.71 8.77 -5.22
CA HIS A 74 -18.57 7.99 -4.75
C HIS A 74 -18.91 6.52 -4.50
N GLN A 75 -17.90 5.66 -4.57
CA GLN A 75 -17.98 4.26 -4.16
C GLN A 75 -16.60 3.78 -3.66
N LEU A 76 -16.60 2.97 -2.59
CA LEU A 76 -15.42 2.25 -2.11
C LEU A 76 -15.61 0.74 -2.27
N VAL A 77 -14.72 0.12 -3.04
CA VAL A 77 -14.61 -1.33 -3.18
C VAL A 77 -13.35 -1.84 -2.50
N VAL A 78 -13.54 -2.85 -1.66
CA VAL A 78 -12.51 -3.62 -0.98
C VAL A 78 -12.16 -4.86 -1.80
N PHE A 79 -10.87 -5.02 -2.12
CA PHE A 79 -10.33 -6.23 -2.76
C PHE A 79 -9.51 -7.06 -1.76
N ASP A 80 -9.22 -8.31 -2.09
CA ASP A 80 -8.35 -9.17 -1.27
C ASP A 80 -6.89 -8.85 -1.58
N GLY A 81 -6.20 -8.17 -0.65
CA GLY A 81 -4.84 -7.69 -0.88
C GLY A 81 -4.33 -6.75 0.20
N LYS A 82 -3.02 -6.46 0.16
CA LYS A 82 -2.37 -5.49 1.05
C LYS A 82 -2.38 -4.11 0.40
N HIS A 83 -1.27 -3.38 0.51
CA HIS A 83 -1.04 -2.12 -0.17
C HIS A 83 -0.53 -2.37 -1.59
N ASP A 84 -1.42 -2.84 -2.46
CA ASP A 84 -1.10 -3.32 -3.81
C ASP A 84 -2.07 -2.75 -4.85
N TRP A 85 -1.77 -2.94 -6.14
CA TRP A 85 -2.77 -2.74 -7.18
C TRP A 85 -3.95 -3.70 -7.01
N ALA A 86 -5.18 -3.20 -7.13
CA ALA A 86 -6.35 -4.05 -7.14
C ALA A 86 -6.33 -5.04 -8.32
N ASP A 87 -7.02 -6.16 -8.16
CA ASP A 87 -7.15 -7.17 -9.21
C ASP A 87 -7.94 -6.65 -10.43
N LYS A 88 -7.84 -7.39 -11.53
CA LYS A 88 -8.51 -7.05 -12.80
C LYS A 88 -10.02 -6.85 -12.63
N ASN A 89 -10.69 -7.69 -11.85
CA ASN A 89 -12.15 -7.64 -11.70
C ASN A 89 -12.55 -6.38 -10.91
N SER A 90 -11.78 -6.03 -9.88
CA SER A 90 -11.98 -4.79 -9.12
C SER A 90 -11.84 -3.54 -9.99
N PHE A 91 -10.87 -3.51 -10.90
CA PHE A 91 -10.75 -2.43 -11.89
C PHE A 91 -11.85 -2.44 -12.95
N GLU A 92 -12.28 -3.62 -13.39
CA GLU A 92 -13.41 -3.74 -14.31
C GLU A 92 -14.69 -3.18 -13.68
N GLU A 93 -14.96 -3.49 -12.41
CA GLU A 93 -16.07 -2.91 -11.64
C GLU A 93 -15.95 -1.39 -11.53
N ALA A 94 -14.75 -0.87 -11.19
CA ALA A 94 -14.50 0.56 -11.12
C ALA A 94 -14.84 1.27 -12.45
N MET A 95 -14.40 0.69 -13.58
CA MET A 95 -14.67 1.24 -14.90
C MET A 95 -16.15 1.16 -15.27
N GLN A 96 -16.82 0.04 -15.00
CA GLN A 96 -18.26 -0.10 -15.25
C GLN A 96 -19.05 0.94 -14.45
N TRP A 97 -18.73 1.11 -13.16
CA TRP A 97 -19.38 2.12 -12.33
C TRP A 97 -19.14 3.53 -12.87
N MET A 98 -17.89 3.86 -13.22
CA MET A 98 -17.53 5.17 -13.80
C MET A 98 -18.29 5.49 -15.09
N LEU A 99 -18.50 4.51 -15.96
CA LEU A 99 -19.26 4.66 -17.19
C LEU A 99 -20.75 4.85 -16.93
N MET A 100 -21.32 4.17 -15.91
CA MET A 100 -22.71 4.41 -15.51
C MET A 100 -22.91 5.82 -14.95
N ARG A 101 -22.03 6.30 -14.05
CA ARG A 101 -22.15 7.68 -13.52
C ARG A 101 -22.01 8.74 -14.61
N ALA A 102 -21.17 8.49 -15.60
CA ALA A 102 -21.06 9.33 -16.78
C ALA A 102 -22.33 9.31 -17.63
N ALA A 103 -23.01 8.17 -17.77
CA ALA A 103 -24.32 8.09 -18.43
C ALA A 103 -25.41 8.83 -17.64
N ASP A 104 -25.42 8.74 -16.32
CA ASP A 104 -26.35 9.49 -15.46
C ASP A 104 -26.14 11.01 -15.56
N ASP A 105 -24.90 11.45 -15.82
CA ASP A 105 -24.57 12.85 -16.09
C ASP A 105 -24.84 13.28 -17.54
N GLY A 106 -25.35 12.39 -18.40
CA GLY A 106 -25.55 12.66 -19.83
C GLY A 106 -24.25 12.80 -20.63
N LYS A 107 -23.09 12.42 -20.06
CA LYS A 107 -21.78 12.43 -20.74
C LYS A 107 -21.64 11.25 -21.71
N ILE A 108 -22.42 10.19 -21.51
CA ILE A 108 -22.50 9.00 -22.37
C ILE A 108 -23.98 8.67 -22.61
N GLN A 109 -24.34 8.21 -23.81
CA GLN A 109 -25.71 7.78 -24.09
C GLN A 109 -26.01 6.47 -23.35
N ARG A 110 -27.11 6.42 -22.60
CA ARG A 110 -27.44 5.30 -21.70
C ARG A 110 -27.62 3.96 -22.43
N ASP A 111 -28.09 3.99 -23.67
CA ASP A 111 -28.26 2.84 -24.56
C ASP A 111 -26.94 2.16 -24.96
N LYS A 112 -25.80 2.86 -24.80
CA LYS A 112 -24.45 2.28 -24.99
C LYS A 112 -23.93 1.50 -23.79
N ILE A 113 -24.66 1.47 -22.68
CA ILE A 113 -24.27 0.76 -21.46
C ILE A 113 -25.09 -0.52 -21.33
N SER A 114 -24.47 -1.67 -21.62
CA SER A 114 -25.08 -3.00 -21.57
C SER A 114 -24.77 -3.81 -20.30
N PHE A 115 -24.11 -3.19 -19.32
CA PHE A 115 -23.75 -3.77 -18.03
C PHE A 115 -24.42 -3.00 -16.89
N SER A 116 -24.44 -3.62 -15.72
CA SER A 116 -24.79 -2.99 -14.45
C SER A 116 -23.58 -3.04 -13.53
N ALA A 117 -23.20 -1.91 -12.94
CA ALA A 117 -22.30 -1.92 -11.79
C ALA A 117 -23.11 -1.79 -10.50
N PRO A 118 -22.80 -2.54 -9.44
CA PRO A 118 -23.45 -2.33 -8.16
C PRO A 118 -23.13 -0.93 -7.64
N ASP A 119 -24.15 -0.25 -7.12
CA ASP A 119 -23.99 1.02 -6.39
C ASP A 119 -23.95 0.70 -4.90
N PHE A 120 -22.83 0.11 -4.46
CA PHE A 120 -22.68 -0.40 -3.09
C PHE A 120 -21.25 -0.35 -2.61
N ASN A 121 -21.08 0.19 -1.41
CA ASN A 121 -19.82 0.23 -0.70
C ASN A 121 -19.50 -1.14 -0.10
N SER A 122 -18.60 -1.90 -0.75
CA SER A 122 -18.40 -3.33 -0.41
C SER A 122 -17.91 -3.55 1.03
N TRP A 123 -17.24 -2.55 1.61
CA TRP A 123 -16.80 -2.55 3.00
C TRP A 123 -17.94 -2.72 4.03
N LYS A 124 -19.16 -2.27 3.70
CA LYS A 124 -20.34 -2.42 4.57
C LYS A 124 -20.87 -3.85 4.64
N LYS A 125 -20.63 -4.69 3.63
CA LYS A 125 -21.14 -6.08 3.59
C LYS A 125 -20.32 -7.03 4.43
N GLU A 126 -19.03 -6.74 4.59
CA GLU A 126 -18.11 -7.57 5.36
C GLU A 126 -17.95 -7.09 6.83
N ASN A 127 -18.83 -6.18 7.30
CA ASN A 127 -18.75 -5.55 8.62
C ASN A 127 -17.37 -4.91 8.91
N TYR A 128 -16.74 -4.34 7.89
CA TYR A 128 -15.52 -3.54 8.09
C TYR A 128 -15.84 -2.13 8.62
N ASP A 129 -17.12 -1.78 8.72
CA ASP A 129 -17.62 -0.51 9.20
C ASP A 129 -17.76 -0.43 10.72
N ASP A 130 -17.35 -1.47 11.46
CA ASP A 130 -17.34 -1.46 12.92
C ASP A 130 -16.46 -0.32 13.44
N GLU A 131 -17.10 0.76 13.90
CA GLU A 131 -16.45 1.97 14.35
C GLU A 131 -15.45 1.72 15.47
N LYS A 132 -15.69 0.71 16.34
CA LYS A 132 -14.78 0.40 17.43
C LYS A 132 -13.48 -0.19 16.91
N ILE A 133 -13.58 -1.09 15.92
CA ILE A 133 -12.40 -1.70 15.29
C ILE A 133 -11.61 -0.62 14.55
N LEU A 134 -12.29 0.20 13.72
CA LEU A 134 -11.63 1.26 12.95
C LEU A 134 -10.98 2.32 13.85
N GLN A 135 -11.63 2.70 14.95
CA GLN A 135 -11.07 3.63 15.91
C GLN A 135 -9.83 3.04 16.61
N GLN A 136 -9.92 1.81 17.10
CA GLN A 136 -8.80 1.14 17.76
C GLN A 136 -7.59 0.99 16.84
N GLU A 137 -7.82 0.63 15.57
CA GLU A 137 -6.78 0.53 14.55
C GLU A 137 -6.09 1.88 14.33
N ASN A 138 -6.85 2.95 14.10
CA ASN A 138 -6.30 4.31 13.94
C ASN A 138 -5.49 4.78 15.15
N GLU A 139 -6.00 4.57 16.37
CA GLU A 139 -5.29 4.93 17.61
C GLU A 139 -3.98 4.16 17.73
N THR A 140 -4.00 2.88 17.36
CA THR A 140 -2.83 2.01 17.46
C THR A 140 -1.77 2.38 16.41
N GLU A 141 -2.17 2.62 15.17
CA GLU A 141 -1.29 3.08 14.08
C GLU A 141 -0.69 4.45 14.39
N HIS A 142 -1.49 5.38 14.93
CA HIS A 142 -0.99 6.69 15.36
C HIS A 142 0.08 6.54 16.45
N ALA A 143 -0.19 5.74 17.48
CA ALA A 143 0.77 5.47 18.55
C ALA A 143 2.03 4.74 18.03
N MET A 144 1.88 3.81 17.09
CA MET A 144 3.03 3.16 16.44
C MET A 144 3.90 4.18 15.70
N GLY A 145 3.30 5.03 14.85
CA GLY A 145 4.03 6.02 14.07
C GLY A 145 4.77 7.04 14.93
N GLN A 146 4.15 7.51 16.02
CA GLN A 146 4.78 8.47 16.94
C GLN A 146 5.96 7.90 17.72
N ASN A 147 5.94 6.59 18.03
CA ASN A 147 6.90 6.00 18.95
C ASN A 147 7.90 5.05 18.28
N PHE A 148 7.78 4.79 16.97
CA PHE A 148 8.59 3.79 16.25
C PHE A 148 10.09 3.94 16.51
N ALA A 149 10.60 5.17 16.39
CA ALA A 149 12.02 5.49 16.61
C ALA A 149 12.44 5.64 18.08
N HIS A 150 11.49 5.58 19.01
CA HIS A 150 11.75 5.89 20.43
C HIS A 150 11.67 4.66 21.33
N PHE A 151 10.89 3.65 20.95
CA PHE A 151 10.73 2.44 21.73
C PHE A 151 11.74 1.35 21.34
N SER A 152 12.09 0.52 22.33
CA SER A 152 13.10 -0.51 22.16
C SER A 152 12.64 -1.65 21.25
N PHE A 153 13.60 -2.40 20.71
CA PHE A 153 13.33 -3.63 19.98
C PHE A 153 12.46 -4.62 20.79
N ASP A 154 12.71 -4.77 22.10
CA ASP A 154 11.93 -5.67 22.95
C ASP A 154 10.46 -5.26 23.06
N TYR A 155 10.17 -3.95 23.12
CA TYR A 155 8.81 -3.45 23.07
C TYR A 155 8.12 -3.85 21.76
N TRP A 156 8.77 -3.59 20.62
CA TRP A 156 8.20 -3.93 19.32
C TRP A 156 8.04 -5.43 19.12
N LYS A 157 9.00 -6.22 19.62
CA LYS A 157 8.93 -7.68 19.62
C LYS A 157 7.73 -8.20 20.38
N GLN A 158 7.48 -7.65 21.57
CA GLN A 158 6.30 -7.99 22.35
C GLN A 158 5.02 -7.59 21.62
N LYS A 159 4.94 -6.36 21.10
CA LYS A 159 3.75 -5.87 20.38
C LYS A 159 3.44 -6.70 19.13
N ILE A 160 4.43 -6.98 18.29
CA ILE A 160 4.28 -7.84 17.10
C ILE A 160 3.85 -9.25 17.49
N SER A 161 4.41 -9.81 18.57
CA SER A 161 3.98 -11.13 19.07
C SER A 161 2.53 -11.13 19.54
N LEU A 162 2.06 -10.06 20.20
CA LEU A 162 0.68 -9.93 20.64
C LEU A 162 -0.28 -9.80 19.46
N LEU A 163 0.06 -8.98 18.45
CA LEU A 163 -0.73 -8.83 17.23
C LEU A 163 -0.84 -10.15 16.46
N ASN A 164 0.28 -10.86 16.25
CA ASN A 164 0.27 -12.17 15.60
C ASN A 164 -0.60 -13.18 16.36
N LYS A 165 -0.51 -13.20 17.70
CA LYS A 165 -1.34 -14.07 18.52
C LYS A 165 -2.82 -13.73 18.40
N ALA A 166 -3.17 -12.44 18.44
CA ALA A 166 -4.54 -11.97 18.32
C ALA A 166 -5.13 -12.24 16.92
N MET A 167 -4.34 -12.00 15.86
CA MET A 167 -4.68 -12.33 14.48
C MET A 167 -4.98 -13.82 14.31
N ASN A 168 -4.12 -14.69 14.84
CA ASN A 168 -4.30 -16.15 14.74
C ASN A 168 -5.49 -16.67 15.56
N ALA A 169 -5.86 -15.98 16.65
CA ALA A 169 -7.01 -16.33 17.48
C ALA A 169 -8.33 -15.76 16.95
N ALA A 170 -8.31 -14.73 16.10
CA ALA A 170 -9.49 -14.06 15.60
C ALA A 170 -10.33 -14.97 14.68
N THR A 171 -11.58 -15.24 15.06
CA THR A 171 -12.51 -16.02 14.24
C THR A 171 -13.12 -15.19 13.13
N ALA A 172 -13.52 -13.95 13.42
CA ALA A 172 -14.11 -13.03 12.44
C ALA A 172 -13.06 -12.48 11.46
N LYS A 173 -13.39 -12.48 10.16
CA LYS A 173 -12.51 -12.02 9.08
C LYS A 173 -12.10 -10.55 9.27
N ASN A 174 -13.06 -9.66 9.53
CA ASN A 174 -12.82 -8.23 9.73
C ASN A 174 -11.83 -7.94 10.87
N ILE A 175 -11.93 -8.65 11.99
CA ILE A 175 -11.00 -8.54 13.13
C ILE A 175 -9.60 -9.05 12.72
N ARG A 176 -9.51 -10.19 12.04
CA ARG A 176 -8.24 -10.73 11.56
C ARG A 176 -7.55 -9.79 10.57
N CYS A 177 -8.32 -9.21 9.65
CA CYS A 177 -7.83 -8.21 8.72
C CYS A 177 -7.33 -6.96 9.45
N SER A 178 -8.02 -6.49 10.50
CA SER A 178 -7.56 -5.35 11.31
C SER A 178 -6.17 -5.57 11.91
N TYR A 179 -5.93 -6.71 12.58
CA TYR A 179 -4.59 -7.03 13.08
C TYR A 179 -3.54 -7.18 11.97
N SER A 180 -3.95 -7.69 10.80
CA SER A 180 -3.06 -7.78 9.63
C SER A 180 -2.69 -6.40 9.09
N ARG A 181 -3.62 -5.44 9.08
CA ARG A 181 -3.37 -4.05 8.68
C ARG A 181 -2.42 -3.36 9.62
N GLU A 182 -2.57 -3.54 10.94
CA GLU A 182 -1.62 -3.03 11.93
C GLU A 182 -0.20 -3.61 11.74
N LEU A 183 -0.09 -4.91 11.42
CA LEU A 183 1.19 -5.54 11.08
C LEU A 183 1.77 -4.99 9.76
N ASN A 184 0.93 -4.74 8.75
CA ASN A 184 1.36 -4.13 7.49
C ASN A 184 1.74 -2.64 7.66
N TYR A 185 1.12 -1.93 8.59
CA TYR A 185 1.54 -0.59 9.00
C TYR A 185 2.91 -0.61 9.69
N MET A 186 3.14 -1.58 10.58
CA MET A 186 4.46 -1.83 11.17
C MET A 186 5.53 -2.16 10.11
N SER A 187 5.16 -2.96 9.10
CA SER A 187 6.00 -3.28 7.93
C SER A 187 6.39 -2.01 7.17
N MET A 188 5.42 -1.11 6.91
CA MET A 188 5.66 0.19 6.28
C MET A 188 6.58 1.09 7.11
N LEU A 189 6.37 1.20 8.43
CA LEU A 189 7.28 1.95 9.30
C LEU A 189 8.69 1.36 9.27
N GLY A 190 8.80 0.03 9.36
CA GLY A 190 10.07 -0.70 9.24
C GLY A 190 10.82 -0.34 7.96
N PHE A 191 10.13 -0.33 6.82
CA PHE A 191 10.68 0.13 5.55
C PHE A 191 11.16 1.59 5.62
N VAL A 192 10.27 2.52 5.98
CA VAL A 192 10.54 3.98 5.94
C VAL A 192 11.73 4.35 6.82
N PHE A 193 11.78 3.81 8.04
CA PHE A 193 12.84 4.11 8.99
C PHE A 193 14.17 3.44 8.61
N THR A 194 14.13 2.20 8.12
CA THR A 194 15.33 1.52 7.62
C THR A 194 15.91 2.26 6.41
N ASP A 195 15.09 2.56 5.41
CA ASP A 195 15.48 3.27 4.20
C ASP A 195 16.08 4.65 4.53
N GLY A 196 15.39 5.43 5.38
CA GLY A 196 15.87 6.74 5.80
C GLY A 196 17.22 6.67 6.53
N ALA A 197 17.42 5.68 7.42
CA ALA A 197 18.69 5.49 8.11
C ALA A 197 19.81 5.06 7.16
N VAL A 198 19.54 4.16 6.21
CA VAL A 198 20.49 3.77 5.15
C VAL A 198 20.91 4.97 4.32
N GLN A 199 19.96 5.79 3.87
CA GLN A 199 20.24 6.98 3.05
C GLN A 199 21.09 8.03 3.77
N ARG A 200 20.97 8.14 5.10
CA ARG A 200 21.81 9.03 5.93
C ARG A 200 23.16 8.41 6.33
N GLY A 201 23.41 7.14 5.98
CA GLY A 201 24.61 6.42 6.40
C GLY A 201 24.61 6.00 7.88
N GLU A 202 23.45 6.04 8.54
CA GLU A 202 23.26 5.66 9.95
C GLU A 202 23.07 4.13 10.06
N TYR A 203 24.09 3.35 9.66
CA TYR A 203 23.93 1.90 9.46
C TYR A 203 23.61 1.11 10.72
N ASP A 204 24.07 1.53 11.90
CA ASP A 204 23.72 0.85 13.15
C ASP A 204 22.24 1.07 13.51
N LEU A 205 21.74 2.29 13.33
CA LEU A 205 20.31 2.59 13.48
C LEU A 205 19.47 1.84 12.43
N ALA A 206 19.95 1.75 11.19
CA ALA A 206 19.30 0.96 10.15
C ALA A 206 19.19 -0.53 10.51
N LYS A 207 20.19 -1.13 11.17
CA LYS A 207 20.12 -2.51 11.66
C LYS A 207 19.03 -2.69 12.72
N GLU A 208 18.88 -1.72 13.62
CA GLU A 208 17.83 -1.75 14.66
C GLU A 208 16.43 -1.70 14.03
N PHE A 209 16.20 -0.78 13.09
CA PHE A 209 14.92 -0.69 12.37
C PHE A 209 14.65 -1.92 11.50
N LEU A 210 15.66 -2.44 10.82
CA LEU A 210 15.53 -3.63 9.99
C LEU A 210 15.18 -4.87 10.82
N ALA A 211 15.66 -4.97 12.06
CA ALA A 211 15.29 -6.06 12.95
C ALA A 211 13.80 -6.05 13.30
N ILE A 212 13.23 -4.86 13.53
CA ILE A 212 11.78 -4.68 13.75
C ILE A 212 11.02 -5.00 12.47
N TYR A 213 11.49 -4.49 11.34
CA TYR A 213 10.88 -4.70 10.02
C TYR A 213 10.80 -6.19 9.68
N GLN A 214 11.92 -6.92 9.80
CA GLN A 214 11.97 -8.35 9.56
C GLN A 214 11.02 -9.12 10.49
N LEU A 215 10.88 -8.68 11.74
CA LEU A 215 10.00 -9.34 12.69
C LEU A 215 8.52 -9.15 12.33
N ALA A 216 8.16 -7.97 11.82
CA ALA A 216 6.79 -7.67 11.39
C ALA A 216 6.43 -8.38 10.08
N ASP A 217 7.35 -8.42 9.11
CA ASP A 217 7.07 -8.94 7.77
C ASP A 217 8.29 -9.66 7.17
N PRO A 218 8.62 -10.87 7.64
CA PRO A 218 9.83 -11.60 7.24
C PRO A 218 9.82 -12.06 5.77
N GLN A 219 8.65 -12.05 5.13
CA GLN A 219 8.48 -12.41 3.72
C GLN A 219 8.54 -11.19 2.80
N ASN A 220 8.64 -9.98 3.34
CA ASN A 220 8.81 -8.79 2.52
C ASN A 220 10.18 -8.80 1.84
N SER A 221 10.19 -8.59 0.53
CA SER A 221 11.39 -8.65 -0.28
C SER A 221 12.40 -7.54 0.07
N ASP A 222 11.93 -6.37 0.51
CA ASP A 222 12.77 -5.23 0.87
C ASP A 222 13.55 -5.45 2.17
N VAL A 223 13.04 -6.27 3.10
CA VAL A 223 13.80 -6.70 4.29
C VAL A 223 15.12 -7.34 3.87
N TRP A 224 15.07 -8.23 2.88
CA TRP A 224 16.24 -8.96 2.40
C TRP A 224 17.14 -8.10 1.51
N TYR A 225 16.57 -7.13 0.79
CA TYR A 225 17.34 -6.10 0.11
C TYR A 225 18.17 -5.29 1.12
N PHE A 226 17.55 -4.75 2.18
CA PHE A 226 18.26 -3.96 3.19
C PHE A 226 19.28 -4.79 3.97
N LYS A 227 19.02 -6.08 4.21
CA LYS A 227 20.04 -6.99 4.75
C LYS A 227 21.28 -7.07 3.88
N ALA A 228 21.11 -7.17 2.56
CA ALA A 228 22.22 -7.17 1.64
C ALA A 228 22.99 -5.85 1.67
N VAL A 229 22.27 -4.71 1.67
CA VAL A 229 22.89 -3.38 1.78
C VAL A 229 23.75 -3.27 3.04
N LEU A 230 23.21 -3.65 4.20
CA LEU A 230 23.94 -3.57 5.47
C LEU A 230 25.09 -4.59 5.55
N SER A 231 24.92 -5.79 4.98
CA SER A 231 25.99 -6.79 4.90
C SER A 231 27.17 -6.30 4.06
N ALA A 232 26.91 -5.60 2.95
CA ALA A 232 27.94 -5.05 2.09
C ALA A 232 28.80 -3.99 2.83
N GLN A 233 28.20 -3.26 3.78
CA GLN A 233 28.91 -2.31 4.65
C GLN A 233 29.75 -3.00 5.75
N SER A 234 29.44 -4.24 6.11
CA SER A 234 30.07 -4.98 7.21
C SER A 234 30.91 -6.17 6.75
N GLY A 235 31.60 -6.07 5.61
CA GLY A 235 32.52 -7.09 5.11
C GLY A 235 31.93 -8.13 4.14
N GLY A 236 30.63 -8.03 3.82
CA GLY A 236 30.05 -8.65 2.63
C GLY A 236 29.66 -10.13 2.72
N ALA A 237 29.72 -10.75 3.91
CA ALA A 237 29.54 -12.20 4.07
C ALA A 237 28.18 -12.74 3.54
N ASP A 238 27.10 -11.96 3.67
CA ASP A 238 25.73 -12.39 3.39
C ASP A 238 25.05 -11.62 2.24
N VAL A 239 25.82 -10.87 1.44
CA VAL A 239 25.25 -10.00 0.40
C VAL A 239 24.52 -10.81 -0.66
N TYR A 240 25.18 -11.80 -1.25
CA TYR A 240 24.57 -12.61 -2.31
C TYR A 240 23.40 -13.45 -1.82
N SER A 241 23.50 -14.06 -0.63
CA SER A 241 22.43 -14.89 -0.06
C SER A 241 21.20 -14.05 0.27
N SER A 242 21.39 -12.84 0.81
CA SER A 242 20.31 -11.90 1.09
C SER A 242 19.65 -11.38 -0.19
N LEU A 243 20.43 -11.01 -1.20
CA LEU A 243 19.89 -10.58 -2.49
C LEU A 243 19.13 -11.69 -3.21
N GLU A 244 19.65 -12.92 -3.23
CA GLU A 244 18.95 -14.08 -3.76
C GLU A 244 17.61 -14.31 -3.06
N LYS A 245 17.59 -14.19 -1.73
CA LYS A 245 16.35 -14.30 -0.96
C LYS A 245 15.37 -13.17 -1.28
N SER A 246 15.86 -11.94 -1.47
CA SER A 246 15.05 -10.78 -1.84
C SER A 246 14.35 -10.99 -3.18
N VAL A 247 15.09 -11.38 -4.24
CA VAL A 247 14.48 -11.64 -5.56
C VAL A 247 13.58 -12.88 -5.57
N GLN A 248 13.87 -13.89 -4.76
CA GLN A 248 12.96 -15.04 -4.57
C GLN A 248 11.62 -14.64 -3.95
N LEU A 249 11.62 -13.61 -3.09
CA LEU A 249 10.43 -13.06 -2.45
C LEU A 249 9.72 -11.99 -3.30
N GLY A 250 10.14 -11.80 -4.55
CA GLY A 250 9.43 -10.92 -5.50
C GLY A 250 10.02 -9.53 -5.65
N PHE A 251 11.21 -9.25 -5.11
CA PHE A 251 11.90 -7.99 -5.39
C PHE A 251 12.12 -7.83 -6.89
N TYR A 252 11.76 -6.67 -7.45
CA TYR A 252 11.66 -6.47 -8.90
C TYR A 252 12.44 -5.26 -9.43
N ASP A 253 12.94 -4.39 -8.56
CA ASP A 253 13.59 -3.13 -8.96
C ASP A 253 15.06 -3.35 -9.33
N SER A 254 15.28 -3.87 -10.54
CA SER A 254 16.60 -4.11 -11.12
C SER A 254 17.46 -2.84 -11.19
N GLU A 255 16.84 -1.68 -11.42
CA GLU A 255 17.50 -0.38 -11.44
C GLU A 255 18.02 0.01 -10.05
N LYS A 256 17.20 -0.18 -9.01
CA LYS A 256 17.61 0.04 -7.61
C LYS A 256 18.80 -0.84 -7.23
N LEU A 257 18.81 -2.13 -7.61
CA LEU A 257 19.97 -2.99 -7.39
C LEU A 257 21.23 -2.44 -8.07
N MET A 258 21.12 -2.07 -9.36
CA MET A 258 22.27 -1.61 -10.14
C MET A 258 22.81 -0.25 -9.69
N ASN A 259 21.97 0.57 -9.08
CA ASN A 259 22.33 1.92 -8.65
C ASN A 259 22.64 2.04 -7.15
N GLU A 260 22.42 0.99 -6.36
CA GLU A 260 22.74 0.96 -4.93
C GLU A 260 24.26 1.07 -4.69
N PRO A 261 24.74 2.16 -4.05
CA PRO A 261 26.16 2.38 -3.80
C PRO A 261 26.86 1.22 -3.06
N ALA A 262 26.14 0.57 -2.13
CA ALA A 262 26.68 -0.56 -1.36
C ALA A 262 27.11 -1.74 -2.24
N PHE A 263 26.56 -1.88 -3.44
CA PHE A 263 26.87 -2.99 -4.36
C PHE A 263 27.91 -2.66 -5.42
N SER A 264 28.55 -1.48 -5.37
CA SER A 264 29.54 -1.03 -6.34
C SER A 264 30.67 -2.04 -6.60
N GLN A 265 31.16 -2.72 -5.56
CA GLN A 265 32.25 -3.70 -5.66
C GLN A 265 31.82 -5.04 -6.27
N ILE A 266 30.53 -5.38 -6.23
CA ILE A 266 29.99 -6.65 -6.74
C ILE A 266 29.26 -6.49 -8.06
N LYS A 267 29.07 -5.25 -8.54
CA LYS A 267 28.24 -4.93 -9.71
C LYS A 267 28.61 -5.72 -10.96
N ASN A 268 29.90 -6.01 -11.17
CA ASN A 268 30.37 -6.76 -12.34
C ASN A 268 30.47 -8.28 -12.13
N SER A 269 30.10 -8.79 -10.95
CA SER A 269 30.15 -10.23 -10.69
C SER A 269 29.03 -10.95 -11.44
N SER A 270 29.33 -12.14 -11.96
CA SER A 270 28.34 -12.97 -12.66
C SER A 270 27.16 -13.35 -11.75
N VAL A 271 27.41 -13.53 -10.46
CA VAL A 271 26.38 -13.82 -9.46
C VAL A 271 25.43 -12.64 -9.30
N PHE A 272 25.95 -11.42 -9.16
CA PHE A 272 25.12 -10.22 -9.04
C PHE A 272 24.28 -9.98 -10.30
N GLN A 273 24.87 -10.13 -11.49
CA GLN A 273 24.16 -9.97 -12.76
C GLN A 273 23.01 -10.99 -12.91
N SER A 274 23.20 -12.22 -12.43
CA SER A 274 22.14 -13.24 -12.40
C SER A 274 20.97 -12.83 -11.49
N ILE A 275 21.27 -12.24 -10.32
CA ILE A 275 20.25 -11.72 -9.40
C ILE A 275 19.48 -10.55 -10.03
N VAL A 276 20.18 -9.60 -10.67
CA VAL A 276 19.55 -8.47 -11.37
C VAL A 276 18.60 -8.97 -12.46
N ALA A 277 18.98 -10.00 -13.22
CA ALA A 277 18.11 -10.61 -14.23
C ALA A 277 16.85 -11.26 -13.60
N LYS A 278 16.95 -11.84 -12.40
CA LYS A 278 15.78 -12.37 -11.66
C LYS A 278 14.84 -11.24 -11.22
N ALA A 279 15.38 -10.11 -10.76
CA ALA A 279 14.57 -8.94 -10.41
C ALA A 279 13.80 -8.42 -11.64
N GLU A 280 14.48 -8.30 -12.79
CA GLU A 280 13.82 -7.90 -14.05
C GLU A 280 12.73 -8.90 -14.47
N ALA A 281 12.95 -10.20 -14.28
CA ALA A 281 11.94 -11.22 -14.56
C ALA A 281 10.72 -11.12 -13.62
N ASN A 282 10.90 -10.67 -12.38
CA ASN A 282 9.79 -10.42 -11.46
C ASN A 282 8.94 -9.22 -11.90
N LYS A 283 9.57 -8.14 -12.37
CA LYS A 283 8.89 -6.96 -12.90
C LYS A 283 7.93 -7.30 -14.04
N ASN A 284 8.32 -8.23 -14.91
CA ASN A 284 7.49 -8.69 -16.04
C ASN A 284 6.29 -9.57 -15.65
N LYS A 285 6.16 -9.97 -14.38
CA LYS A 285 5.04 -10.76 -13.87
C LYS A 285 4.00 -9.93 -13.12
N MET A 286 4.30 -8.66 -12.84
CA MET A 286 3.41 -7.68 -12.22
C MET A 286 2.47 -7.09 -13.26
#